data_AF-A0A5D0GDL0-F1
#
_entry.id   AF-A0A5D0GDL0-F1
#
_cell.length_a   1.000
_cell.length_b   1.000
_cell.length_c   1.000
_cell.angle_alpha   90.00
_cell.angle_beta   90.00
_cell.angle_gamma   90.00
#
_symmetry.space_group_name_H-M   'P 1'
#
loop_
_entity.id
_entity.type
_entity.pdbx_description
1 polymer ?
#
loop_
_entity_poly.entity_id
_entity_poly.type
_entity_poly.pdbx_seq_one_letter_code
_entity_poly.pdbx_strand_id
1 'polypeptide(L)' 'MSNLKRLCIYPKDIMCITGRSERYSRQLFKKIKAHFGKEAHQVVTFKEFSEYTGIEEDIINQYI' A
#
# COMPACT_ATOMS: atom_id res chain seq x y z
N MET A 1 -8.49 -9.55 -21.66
CA MET A 1 -7.27 -8.79 -21.32
C MET A 1 -6.69 -9.43 -20.07
N SER A 2 -5.41 -9.83 -20.09
CA SER A 2 -4.76 -10.33 -18.87
C SER A 2 -4.84 -9.24 -17.80
N ASN A 3 -5.40 -9.58 -16.64
CA ASN A 3 -5.54 -8.63 -15.55
C ASN A 3 -4.13 -8.31 -15.03
N LEU A 4 -3.69 -7.06 -15.20
CA LEU A 4 -2.31 -6.67 -14.93
C LEU A 4 -2.11 -6.56 -13.42
N LYS A 5 -1.64 -7.66 -12.80
CA LYS A 5 -1.32 -7.68 -11.37
C LYS A 5 -0.08 -6.83 -11.10
N ARG A 6 -0.21 -5.87 -10.18
CA ARG A 6 0.89 -5.05 -9.69
C ARG A 6 1.51 -5.71 -8.46
N LEU A 7 2.78 -5.41 -8.18
CA LEU A 7 3.47 -5.80 -6.95
C LEU A 7 3.44 -4.69 -5.90
N CYS A 8 3.45 -3.44 -6.37
CA CYS A 8 3.54 -2.25 -5.53
C CYS A 8 2.17 -1.63 -5.24
N ILE A 9 2.08 -1.05 -4.06
CA ILE A 9 0.93 -0.30 -3.59
C ILE A 9 1.14 1.20 -3.81
N TYR A 10 0.08 1.91 -4.18
CA TYR A 10 0.04 3.37 -4.29
C TYR A 10 -0.92 3.98 -3.26
N PRO A 11 -0.82 5.30 -2.99
CA PRO A 11 -1.79 5.98 -2.12
C PRO A 11 -3.25 5.77 -2.54
N LYS A 12 -3.54 5.59 -3.84
CA LYS A 12 -4.89 5.29 -4.31
C LYS A 12 -5.41 3.93 -3.84
N ASP A 13 -4.56 2.91 -3.84
CA ASP A 13 -4.89 1.58 -3.33
C ASP A 13 -5.17 1.65 -1.83
N ILE A 14 -4.33 2.38 -1.09
CA ILE A 14 -4.51 2.62 0.35
C ILE A 14 -5.86 3.31 0.62
N MET A 15 -6.28 4.25 -0.22
CA MET A 15 -7.62 4.85 -0.10
C MET A 15 -8.72 3.81 -0.30
N CYS A 16 -8.60 2.94 -1.32
CA CYS A 16 -9.58 1.88 -1.58
C CYS A 16 -9.68 0.90 -0.41
N ILE A 17 -8.53 0.45 0.12
CA ILE A 17 -8.46 -0.51 1.22
C ILE A 17 -8.97 0.09 2.54
N THR A 18 -8.63 1.36 2.84
CA THR A 18 -8.90 1.95 4.16
C THR A 18 -10.14 2.85 4.22
N GLY A 19 -10.71 3.23 3.07
CA GLY A 19 -11.80 4.21 2.98
C GLY A 19 -11.41 5.62 3.42
N ARG A 20 -10.10 5.91 3.58
CA ARG A 20 -9.60 7.19 4.07
C ARG A 20 -9.30 8.17 2.93
N SER A 21 -9.11 9.44 3.30
CA SER A 21 -8.76 10.49 2.34
C SER A 21 -7.40 10.26 1.68
N GLU A 22 -7.19 10.91 0.53
CA GLU A 22 -5.91 10.86 -0.19
C GLU A 22 -4.76 11.41 0.66
N ARG A 23 -5.00 12.49 1.40
CA ARG A 23 -4.01 13.08 2.31
C ARG A 23 -3.55 12.08 3.36
N TYR A 24 -4.49 11.39 4.01
CA TYR A 24 -4.17 10.35 4.98
C TYR A 24 -3.37 9.22 4.34
N SER A 25 -3.81 8.76 3.17
CA SER A 25 -3.17 7.66 2.44
C SER A 25 -1.73 7.99 2.02
N ARG A 26 -1.46 9.21 1.55
CA ARG A 26 -0.10 9.71 1.27
C ARG A 26 0.76 9.78 2.52
N GLN A 27 0.18 10.19 3.66
CA GLN A 27 0.90 10.21 4.94
C GLN A 27 1.24 8.80 5.42
N LEU A 28 0.29 7.85 5.35
CA LEU A 28 0.51 6.46 5.69
C LEU A 28 1.59 5.82 4.80
N PHE A 29 1.53 6.04 3.49
CA PHE A 29 2.56 5.58 2.55
C PHE A 29 3.97 6.08 2.92
N LYS A 30 4.10 7.35 3.31
CA LYS A 30 5.37 7.92 3.79
C LYS A 30 5.84 7.26 5.10
N LYS A 31 4.92 7.00 6.04
CA LYS A 31 5.24 6.30 7.29
C LYS A 31 5.75 4.87 7.04
N ILE A 32 5.11 4.15 6.12
CA ILE A 32 5.54 2.80 5.72
C ILE A 32 6.94 2.85 5.11
N LYS A 33 7.20 3.77 4.17
CA LYS A 33 8.55 3.96 3.61
C LYS A 33 9.58 4.23 4.70
N ALA A 34 9.29 5.13 5.63
CA ALA A 34 10.20 5.46 6.71
C ALA A 34 10.45 4.26 7.65
N HIS A 35 9.42 3.47 7.94
CA HIS A 35 9.53 2.26 8.78
C HIS A 35 10.49 1.22 8.18
N PHE A 36 10.42 0.99 6.86
CA PHE A 36 11.31 0.07 6.16
C PHE A 36 12.61 0.70 5.66
N GLY A 37 12.92 1.95 6.06
CA GLY A 37 14.15 2.65 5.65
C GLY A 37 14.25 2.88 4.13
N LYS A 38 13.12 3.00 3.43
CA LYS A 38 13.09 3.12 1.97
C LYS A 38 13.46 4.49 1.46
N GLU A 39 14.19 4.52 0.36
CA GLU A 39 14.49 5.74 -0.38
C GLU A 39 13.28 6.28 -1.17
N ALA A 40 13.39 7.52 -1.63
CA ALA A 40 12.32 8.21 -2.35
C ALA A 40 11.87 7.45 -3.62
N HIS A 41 12.81 6.83 -4.33
CA HIS A 41 12.56 6.09 -5.57
C HIS A 41 12.06 4.65 -5.34
N GLN A 42 12.29 4.08 -4.14
CA GLN A 42 11.90 2.71 -3.83
C GLN A 42 10.38 2.61 -3.63
N VAL A 43 9.79 1.50 -4.04
CA VAL A 43 8.33 1.27 -3.92
C VAL A 43 7.99 0.55 -2.62
N VAL A 44 6.73 0.65 -2.19
CA VAL A 44 6.15 -0.20 -1.14
C VAL A 44 5.40 -1.33 -1.81
N THR A 45 5.60 -2.57 -1.37
CA THR A 45 4.91 -3.77 -1.86
C THR A 45 3.62 -4.04 -1.07
N PHE A 46 2.73 -4.87 -1.61
CA PHE A 46 1.56 -5.33 -0.85
C PHE A 46 1.95 -6.05 0.44
N LYS A 47 3.01 -6.85 0.39
CA LYS A 47 3.59 -7.52 1.56
C LYS A 47 4.02 -6.54 2.66
N GLU A 48 4.79 -5.52 2.31
CA GLU A 48 5.24 -4.50 3.28
C GLU A 48 4.07 -3.70 3.86
N PHE A 49 3.04 -3.41 3.05
CA PHE A 49 1.82 -2.78 3.54
C PHE A 49 1.06 -3.70 4.52
N SER A 50 0.93 -4.99 4.19
CA SER A 50 0.34 -6.01 5.05
C SER A 50 1.08 -6.10 6.39
N GLU A 51 2.40 -6.27 6.35
CA GLU A 51 3.27 -6.35 7.54
C GLU A 51 3.14 -5.09 8.42
N TYR A 52 3.11 -3.90 7.83
CA TYR A 52 3.01 -2.65 8.58
C TYR A 52 1.63 -2.42 9.20
N THR A 53 0.56 -2.75 8.46
CA THR A 53 -0.83 -2.47 8.89
C THR A 53 -1.45 -3.59 9.72
N GLY A 54 -0.88 -4.80 9.65
CA GLY A 54 -1.45 -6.01 10.25
C GLY A 54 -2.67 -6.55 9.50
N ILE A 55 -2.94 -6.07 8.28
CA ILE A 55 -4.04 -6.57 7.43
C ILE A 55 -3.47 -7.64 6.51
N GLU A 56 -4.06 -8.83 6.52
CA GLU A 56 -3.63 -9.95 5.67
C GLU A 56 -3.67 -9.60 4.17
N GLU A 57 -2.67 -10.09 3.41
CA GLU A 57 -2.55 -9.83 1.97
C GLU A 57 -3.79 -10.29 1.20
N ASP A 58 -4.40 -11.42 1.59
CA ASP A 58 -5.60 -11.94 0.97
C ASP A 58 -6.82 -11.04 1.16
N ILE A 59 -6.90 -10.32 2.28
CA ILE A 59 -7.95 -9.32 2.51
C ILE A 59 -7.65 -8.08 1.65
N ILE A 60 -6.40 -7.61 1.63
CA ILE A 60 -5.97 -6.46 0.80
C ILE A 60 -6.32 -6.70 -0.67
N ASN A 61 -6.03 -7.90 -1.19
CA ASN A 61 -6.28 -8.28 -2.58
C ASN A 61 -7.76 -8.25 -3.00
N GLN A 62 -8.71 -8.15 -2.07
CA GLN A 62 -10.14 -8.03 -2.39
C GLN A 62 -10.55 -6.61 -2.80
N TYR A 63 -9.70 -5.60 -2.57
CA TYR A 63 -10.01 -4.18 -2.74
C TYR A 63 -9.26 -3.48 -3.89
N ILE A 64 -8.48 -4.23 -4.68
CA ILE A 64 -7.52 -3.70 -5.68
C ILE A 64 -7.52 -4.49 -6.98
#